data_AF-A0A1W1C269-F1
#
_entry.id   AF-A0A1W1C269-F1
#
_cell.length_a   1.000
_cell.length_b   1.000
_cell.length_c   1.000
_cell.angle_alpha   90.00
_cell.angle_beta   90.00
_cell.angle_gamma   90.00
#
_symmetry.space_group_name_H-M   'P 1'
#
loop_
_entity.id
_entity.type
_entity.pdbx_description
1 polymer ?
#
loop_
_entity_poly.entity_id
_entity_poly.type
_entity_poly.pdbx_seq_one_letter_code
_entity_poly.pdbx_strand_id
1 'polypeptide(L)'
;MEKKIKESVGTLLAHIIKVDHRDVEKEAPLFCEIMGENFDCSEKEAKEFLHTMMNKEYNLDDHVAIINQALCEDRLSKFHLLEQLNHMIYSDKISPDDYKIFEDIKNKLFEC
;
A
#
# COMPACT_ATOMS: atom_id res chain seq x y z
N MET A 1 -15.63 4.24 -7.42
CA MET A 1 -15.19 3.06 -6.63
C MET A 1 -13.68 2.93 -6.74
N GLU A 2 -13.17 2.86 -7.96
CA GLU A 2 -11.75 2.87 -8.32
C GLU A 2 -10.89 3.94 -7.60
N LYS A 3 -11.34 5.20 -7.54
CA LYS A 3 -10.61 6.26 -6.83
C LYS A 3 -10.39 5.98 -5.33
N LYS A 4 -11.37 5.36 -4.65
CA LYS A 4 -11.25 5.02 -3.22
C LYS A 4 -10.34 3.81 -2.99
N ILE A 5 -10.35 2.86 -3.93
CA ILE A 5 -9.44 1.71 -3.91
C ILE A 5 -8.01 2.18 -4.16
N LYS A 6 -7.79 3.01 -5.19
CA LYS A 6 -6.50 3.68 -5.47
C LYS A 6 -5.95 4.38 -4.23
N GLU A 7 -6.76 5.22 -3.59
CA GLU A 7 -6.35 5.91 -2.36
C GLU A 7 -6.00 4.92 -1.26
N SER A 8 -6.80 3.88 -1.06
CA SER A 8 -6.56 2.90 0.01
C SER A 8 -5.31 2.04 -0.23
N VAL A 9 -5.13 1.52 -1.45
CA VAL A 9 -3.93 0.76 -1.83
C VAL A 9 -2.68 1.64 -1.72
N GLY A 10 -2.74 2.87 -2.24
CA GLY A 10 -1.65 3.83 -2.08
C GLY A 10 -1.32 4.11 -0.61
N THR A 11 -2.33 4.25 0.25
CA THR A 11 -2.12 4.45 1.70
C THR A 11 -1.46 3.22 2.35
N LEU A 12 -1.85 1.99 1.99
CA LEU A 12 -1.20 0.77 2.49
C LEU A 12 0.28 0.72 2.11
N LEU A 13 0.62 1.00 0.85
CA LEU A 13 2.00 1.00 0.36
C LEU A 13 2.83 2.11 1.04
N ALA A 14 2.26 3.31 1.16
CA ALA A 14 2.90 4.43 1.83
C ALA A 14 3.05 4.20 3.35
N HIS A 15 2.22 3.35 3.95
CA HIS A 15 2.29 3.05 5.37
C HIS A 15 3.60 2.35 5.74
N ILE A 16 4.06 1.41 4.93
CA ILE A 16 5.35 0.72 5.14
C ILE A 16 6.48 1.77 5.20
N ILE A 17 6.53 2.65 4.19
CA ILE A 17 7.55 3.70 4.10
C ILE A 17 7.53 4.61 5.34
N LYS A 18 6.32 4.96 5.80
CA LYS A 18 6.11 5.88 6.93
C LYS A 18 6.52 5.28 8.27
N VAL A 19 6.09 4.05 8.57
CA VAL A 19 6.33 3.41 9.87
C VAL A 19 7.80 3.01 10.02
N ASP A 20 8.43 2.59 8.93
CA ASP A 20 9.85 2.21 8.92
C ASP A 20 10.79 3.42 8.83
N HIS A 21 10.24 4.64 8.77
CA HIS A 21 11.00 5.89 8.61
C HIS A 21 11.98 5.84 7.42
N ARG A 22 11.56 5.23 6.31
CA ARG A 22 12.38 5.07 5.11
C ARG A 22 12.56 6.39 4.37
N ASP A 23 13.62 6.47 3.57
CA ASP A 23 13.86 7.62 2.70
C ASP A 23 12.81 7.64 1.58
N VAL A 24 11.94 8.64 1.63
CA VAL A 24 10.84 8.82 0.68
C VAL A 24 11.35 8.94 -0.75
N GLU A 25 12.47 9.63 -0.99
CA GLU A 25 13.01 9.82 -2.33
C GLU A 25 13.61 8.54 -2.89
N LYS A 26 14.15 7.68 -2.02
CA LYS A 26 14.66 6.36 -2.39
C LYS A 26 13.53 5.39 -2.75
N GLU A 27 12.43 5.41 -1.99
CA GLU A 27 11.29 4.48 -2.19
C GLU A 27 10.27 4.99 -3.23
N ALA A 28 10.27 6.28 -3.55
CA ALA A 28 9.34 6.88 -4.51
C ALA A 28 9.30 6.20 -5.88
N PRO A 29 10.43 5.80 -6.52
CA PRO A 29 10.38 5.12 -7.82
C PRO A 29 9.56 3.83 -7.80
N LEU A 30 9.79 2.96 -6.82
CA LEU A 30 9.07 1.70 -6.68
C LEU A 30 7.58 1.94 -6.34
N PHE A 31 7.31 2.89 -5.46
CA PHE A 31 5.93 3.29 -5.16
C PHE A 31 5.20 3.77 -6.43
N CYS A 32 5.86 4.60 -7.25
CA CYS A 32 5.28 5.14 -8.48
C CYS A 32 5.06 4.04 -9.54
N GLU A 33 5.99 3.09 -9.66
CA GLU A 33 5.85 1.91 -10.52
C GLU A 33 4.60 1.11 -10.16
N ILE A 34 4.46 0.71 -8.89
CA ILE A 34 3.30 -0.07 -8.42
C ILE A 34 1.98 0.70 -8.61
N MET A 35 1.97 2.01 -8.37
CA MET A 35 0.77 2.83 -8.58
C MET A 35 0.43 3.01 -10.06
N GLY A 36 1.44 3.04 -10.94
CA GLY A 36 1.30 3.05 -12.38
C GLY A 36 0.68 1.76 -12.90
N GLU A 37 1.20 0.61 -12.47
CA GLU A 37 0.73 -0.71 -12.89
C GLU A 37 -0.72 -0.98 -12.49
N ASN A 38 -1.12 -0.59 -11.27
CA ASN A 38 -2.46 -0.87 -10.76
C ASN A 38 -3.53 0.14 -11.19
N PHE A 39 -3.15 1.41 -11.39
CA PHE A 39 -4.11 2.51 -11.49
C PHE A 39 -3.78 3.56 -12.56
N ASP A 40 -2.85 3.26 -13.47
CA ASP A 40 -2.41 4.17 -14.55
C ASP A 40 -2.01 5.56 -14.03
N CYS A 41 -1.38 5.60 -12.84
CA CYS A 41 -0.91 6.84 -12.25
C CYS A 41 0.34 7.33 -12.99
N SER A 42 0.38 8.64 -13.28
CA SER A 42 1.66 9.25 -13.63
C SER A 42 2.61 9.27 -12.43
N GLU A 43 3.92 9.21 -12.68
CA GLU A 43 4.95 9.31 -11.65
C GLU A 43 4.76 10.56 -10.77
N LYS A 44 4.40 11.68 -11.39
CA LYS A 44 4.12 12.93 -10.67
C LYS A 44 2.94 12.78 -9.70
N GLU A 45 1.82 12.23 -10.15
CA GLU A 45 0.64 12.03 -9.30
C GLU A 45 0.93 11.08 -8.12
N ALA A 46 1.62 9.97 -8.40
CA ALA A 46 1.97 8.99 -7.38
C ALA A 46 2.94 9.59 -6.34
N LYS A 47 3.94 10.35 -6.79
CA LYS A 47 4.89 11.03 -5.89
C LYS A 47 4.23 12.09 -5.02
N GLU A 48 3.38 12.94 -5.60
CA GLU A 48 2.60 13.93 -4.83
C GLU A 48 1.69 13.27 -3.79
N PHE A 49 1.08 12.14 -4.15
CA PHE A 49 0.29 11.34 -3.22
C PHE A 49 1.15 10.79 -2.07
N LEU A 50 2.32 10.21 -2.37
CA LEU A 50 3.24 9.67 -1.36
C LEU A 50 3.66 10.75 -0.35
N HIS A 51 4.10 11.91 -0.84
CA HIS A 51 4.46 13.05 0.02
C HIS A 51 3.30 13.51 0.91
N THR A 52 2.08 13.48 0.38
CA THR A 52 0.88 13.82 1.15
C THR A 52 0.64 12.80 2.27
N MET A 53 0.80 11.50 1.99
CA MET A 53 0.61 10.44 2.98
C MET A 53 1.64 10.46 4.12
N MET A 54 2.86 10.93 3.87
CA MET A 54 3.86 11.09 4.93
C MET A 54 3.40 12.05 6.02
N ASN A 55 2.63 13.09 5.65
CA ASN A 55 2.20 14.15 6.57
C ASN A 55 0.75 14.00 7.05
N LYS A 56 -0.06 13.16 6.40
CA LYS A 56 -1.47 12.97 6.72
C LYS A 56 -1.64 11.89 7.79
N GLU A 57 -2.56 12.11 8.73
CA GLU A 57 -3.07 11.05 9.60
C GLU A 57 -4.12 10.21 8.87
N TYR A 58 -4.06 8.90 9.05
CA TYR A 58 -5.00 7.96 8.45
C TYR A 58 -5.17 6.75 9.36
N ASN A 59 -6.30 6.06 9.20
CA ASN A 59 -6.56 4.79 9.86
C ASN A 59 -6.35 3.66 8.85
N LEU A 60 -5.31 2.84 9.07
CA LEU A 60 -4.98 1.74 8.18
C LEU A 60 -6.15 0.75 8.05
N ASP A 61 -6.88 0.52 9.14
CA ASP A 61 -7.97 -0.46 9.17
C ASP A 61 -9.14 -0.05 8.28
N ASP A 62 -9.44 1.26 8.21
CA ASP A 62 -10.48 1.78 7.32
C ASP A 62 -10.10 1.54 5.85
N HIS A 63 -8.83 1.73 5.50
CA HIS A 63 -8.32 1.49 4.15
C HIS A 63 -8.32 0.00 3.79
N VAL A 64 -7.92 -0.87 4.73
CA VAL A 64 -8.00 -2.33 4.54
C VAL A 64 -9.45 -2.78 4.36
N ALA A 65 -10.39 -2.24 5.14
CA ALA A 65 -11.81 -2.54 5.02
C ALA A 65 -12.39 -2.11 3.66
N ILE A 66 -12.00 -0.93 3.16
CA ILE A 66 -12.40 -0.45 1.82
C ILE A 66 -11.91 -1.41 0.73
N ILE A 67 -10.65 -1.87 0.82
CA ILE A 67 -10.08 -2.82 -0.14
C ILE A 67 -10.76 -4.18 -0.04
N ASN A 68 -10.95 -4.70 1.17
CA ASN A 68 -11.60 -5.99 1.38
C ASN A 68 -13.03 -5.99 0.83
N GLN A 69 -13.81 -4.93 1.09
CA GLN A 69 -15.16 -4.79 0.54
C GLN A 69 -15.16 -4.72 -0.99
N ALA A 70 -14.21 -3.98 -1.58
CA ALA A 70 -14.11 -3.83 -3.03
C ALA A 70 -13.66 -5.11 -3.74
N LEU A 71 -12.79 -5.90 -3.11
CA LEU A 71 -12.18 -7.10 -3.69
C LEU A 71 -12.70 -8.39 -3.03
N CYS A 72 -13.87 -8.38 -2.37
CA CYS A 72 -14.26 -9.45 -1.46
C CYS A 72 -14.14 -10.86 -2.09
N GLU A 73 -14.69 -11.02 -3.30
CA GLU A 73 -14.63 -12.25 -4.10
C GLU A 73 -13.37 -12.34 -5.00
N ASP A 74 -12.65 -11.22 -5.19
CA ASP A 74 -11.48 -11.14 -6.05
C ASP A 74 -10.19 -11.46 -5.29
N ARG A 75 -10.03 -12.76 -5.01
CA ARG A 75 -8.86 -13.28 -4.29
C ARG A 75 -7.56 -13.06 -5.06
N LEU A 76 -7.61 -13.06 -6.40
CA LEU A 76 -6.41 -12.89 -7.23
C LEU A 76 -5.84 -11.47 -7.05
N SER A 77 -6.69 -10.45 -7.14
CA SER A 77 -6.27 -9.07 -6.89
C SER A 77 -5.79 -8.86 -5.46
N LYS A 78 -6.40 -9.52 -4.47
CA LYS A 78 -5.90 -9.51 -3.07
C LYS A 78 -4.50 -10.12 -2.94
N PHE A 79 -4.21 -11.23 -3.62
CA PHE A 79 -2.86 -11.82 -3.63
C PHE A 79 -1.85 -10.92 -4.33
N HIS A 80 -2.23 -10.30 -5.45
CA HIS A 80 -1.35 -9.36 -6.15
C HIS A 80 -1.01 -8.13 -5.29
N LEU A 81 -1.99 -7.59 -4.55
CA LEU A 81 -1.74 -6.53 -3.58
C LEU A 81 -0.74 -6.96 -2.49
N LEU A 82 -0.87 -8.17 -1.96
CA LEU A 82 0.08 -8.70 -0.97
C LEU A 82 1.48 -8.87 -1.57
N GLU A 83 1.59 -9.32 -2.82
CA GLU A 83 2.88 -9.40 -3.52
C GLU A 83 3.54 -8.02 -3.61
N GLN A 84 2.80 -6.99 -4.01
CA GLN A 84 3.29 -5.61 -4.11
C GLN A 84 3.65 -5.02 -2.75
N LEU A 85 2.85 -5.31 -1.72
CA LEU A 85 3.15 -4.93 -0.33
C LEU A 85 4.46 -5.57 0.13
N ASN A 86 4.65 -6.86 -0.17
CA ASN A 86 5.90 -7.56 0.14
C ASN A 86 7.09 -6.98 -0.64
N HIS A 87 6.90 -6.59 -1.91
CA HIS A 87 7.93 -5.92 -2.71
C HIS A 87 8.38 -4.61 -2.08
N MET A 88 7.43 -3.79 -1.61
CA MET A 88 7.75 -2.60 -0.83
C MET A 88 8.48 -2.93 0.48
N ILE A 89 8.20 -4.06 1.14
CA ILE A 89 8.89 -4.43 2.38
C ILE A 89 10.36 -4.79 2.09
N TYR A 90 10.61 -5.70 1.14
CA TYR A 90 11.97 -6.20 0.88
C TYR A 90 12.83 -5.29 -0.01
N SER A 91 12.27 -4.20 -0.55
CA SER A 91 13.03 -3.16 -1.28
C SER A 91 14.06 -2.46 -0.40
N ASP A 92 13.86 -2.47 0.92
CA ASP A 92 14.80 -1.94 1.90
C ASP A 92 15.11 -2.98 2.99
N LYS A 93 15.83 -2.55 4.03
CA LYS A 93 16.18 -3.39 5.17
C LYS A 93 14.92 -3.85 5.92
N ILE A 94 14.63 -5.13 5.78
CA ILE A 94 13.54 -5.81 6.48
C ILE A 94 13.71 -5.73 8.00
N SER A 95 12.65 -5.30 8.69
CA SER A 95 12.50 -5.36 10.14
C SER A 95 11.53 -6.49 10.55
N PRO A 96 11.63 -7.01 11.80
CA PRO A 96 10.65 -7.96 12.32
C PRO A 96 9.23 -7.40 12.43
N ASP A 97 9.07 -6.08 12.47
CA ASP A 97 7.76 -5.44 12.58
C ASP A 97 7.06 -5.32 11.21
N ASP A 98 7.81 -5.31 10.11
CA ASP A 98 7.27 -5.26 8.74
C ASP A 98 6.35 -6.45 8.47
N TYR A 99 6.78 -7.64 8.87
CA TYR A 99 5.99 -8.86 8.70
C TYR A 99 4.80 -8.95 9.66
N LYS A 100 4.81 -8.23 10.79
CA LYS A 100 3.61 -8.11 11.63
C LYS A 100 2.56 -7.27 10.91
N ILE A 101 2.97 -6.11 10.38
CA ILE A 101 2.09 -5.22 9.59
C ILE A 101 1.54 -5.99 8.37
N PHE A 102 2.41 -6.73 7.68
CA PHE A 102 2.01 -7.57 6.54
C PHE A 102 0.96 -8.61 6.93
N GLU A 103 1.21 -9.38 7.99
CA GLU A 103 0.30 -10.41 8.46
C GLU A 103 -1.05 -9.83 8.93
N ASP A 104 -1.02 -8.69 9.62
CA ASP A 104 -2.22 -7.98 10.06
C ASP A 104 -3.07 -7.51 8.86
N ILE A 105 -2.44 -6.92 7.84
CA ILE A 105 -3.11 -6.52 6.60
C ILE A 105 -3.68 -7.75 5.89
N LYS A 106 -2.88 -8.82 5.75
CA LYS A 106 -3.30 -10.07 5.10
C LYS A 106 -4.53 -10.65 5.78
N ASN A 107 -4.53 -10.78 7.10
CA ASN A 107 -5.64 -11.39 7.83
C ASN A 107 -6.93 -10.59 7.59
N LYS A 108 -6.87 -9.26 7.76
CA LYS A 108 -8.02 -8.35 7.53
C LYS A 108 -8.50 -8.32 6.07
N LEU A 109 -7.60 -8.44 5.09
CA LEU A 109 -7.96 -8.51 3.67
C LEU A 109 -8.71 -9.79 3.30
N PHE A 110 -8.56 -10.87 4.08
CA PHE A 110 -9.16 -12.17 3.82
C PHE A 110 -10.26 -12.56 4.82
N GLU A 111 -10.71 -11.62 5.65
CA GLU A 111 -11.82 -11.79 6.61
C GLU A 111 -13.24 -11.71 5.97
N CYS A 112 -13.35 -11.75 4.64
CA CYS A 112 -14.64 -12.08 4.00
C CYS A 112 -15.03 -13.53 4.38
#